data_AF-A0A8G2F388-F1
#
_entry.id   AF-A0A8G2F388-F1
#
_cell.length_a   1.000
_cell.length_b   1.000
_cell.length_c   1.000
_cell.angle_alpha   90.00
_cell.angle_beta   90.00
_cell.angle_gamma   90.00
#
_symmetry.space_group_name_H-M   'P 1'
#
loop_
_entity.id
_entity.type
_entity.pdbx_description
1 polymer ?
#
loop_
_entity_poly.entity_id
_entity_poly.type
_entity_poly.pdbx_seq_one_letter_code
_entity_poly.pdbx_strand_id
1 'polypeptide(L)'
;MKKVKLKSLFFTTAIFIASLTSCSNNNDNNSPDPTPEENELANILLFKAEDGTMTQLGNGDQNFEMPKGKYTLKKGTYHMKGWCYIADGVELNIEPGTIIKGDKETKAALIVERGGKLLAQGTAEAPIVFTSEQAPGSRRPGDWGGLIICGKAKNNGVEKTIEGGPRSKYGGDNDDDNSGIISYVRVEFAGYPFEKDQEINGITFGSVGRNTKVDHLQVSYSNDDSYEWFGGTVNCKYLVAYHGWDDEFDTDNGFSGKLQFLLSVRHPKIADTSLSNGFESDNDADGSTKTPFTTCTFSNVTFVGPIGQANDFSNTSDYINAGNLYPNNGSKMGTFQAAMQIRRNSKLNCFNSVAMGYPVGLLLDNQKGTTQTWAANGDLKLNNLYFAQMNVLGSDVNKSWKDQFSTDGTNEDAGKISFSHTFFLAQTGNKYFEKITELGLNQPNSMSSSPNYGPKSGSPLLGHTGLFNDSMLNDPFFDKVDYIGAFKSDSDTDNWMKGWTNFDPQNTKY
;
A
#
# COMPACT_ATOMS: atom_id res chain seq x y z
N MET A 1 18.35 -59.91 -38.73
CA MET A 1 17.96 -59.90 -37.30
C MET A 1 18.02 -58.44 -36.84
N LYS A 2 17.01 -57.76 -36.28
CA LYS A 2 15.70 -58.08 -35.73
C LYS A 2 14.82 -56.80 -35.85
N LYS A 3 13.55 -57.00 -36.21
CA LYS A 3 12.29 -56.32 -35.81
C LYS A 3 12.24 -54.78 -35.86
N VAL A 4 11.61 -54.15 -36.87
CA VAL A 4 10.17 -54.02 -37.24
C VAL A 4 9.37 -53.09 -36.31
N LYS A 5 8.84 -52.04 -36.98
CA LYS A 5 8.05 -50.88 -36.55
C LYS A 5 6.71 -51.25 -35.93
N LEU A 6 6.26 -50.47 -34.94
CA LEU A 6 4.90 -50.46 -34.42
C LEU A 6 4.16 -49.20 -34.90
N LYS A 7 2.98 -49.38 -35.51
CA LYS A 7 1.99 -48.34 -35.84
C LYS A 7 0.91 -48.28 -34.76
N SER A 8 0.29 -47.11 -34.68
CA SER A 8 -0.76 -46.62 -33.78
C SER A 8 -1.92 -47.56 -33.47
N LEU A 9 -2.51 -47.39 -32.27
CA LEU A 9 -3.96 -47.58 -32.08
C LEU A 9 -4.50 -46.63 -30.99
N PHE A 10 -5.57 -45.91 -31.35
CA PHE A 10 -6.44 -45.12 -30.48
C PHE A 10 -7.20 -46.03 -29.51
N PHE A 11 -7.44 -45.59 -28.27
CA PHE A 11 -8.42 -46.19 -27.37
C PHE A 11 -9.23 -45.10 -26.63
N THR A 12 -10.48 -44.96 -27.03
CA THR A 12 -11.60 -44.43 -26.22
C THR A 12 -12.05 -45.51 -25.25
N THR A 13 -12.18 -45.19 -23.96
CA THR A 13 -12.90 -46.05 -23.00
C THR A 13 -13.73 -45.21 -22.04
N ALA A 14 -15.05 -45.44 -22.08
CA ALA A 14 -16.04 -44.97 -21.13
C ALA A 14 -15.92 -45.76 -19.81
N ILE A 15 -16.22 -45.14 -18.66
CA ILE A 15 -16.33 -45.84 -17.37
C ILE A 15 -17.73 -45.64 -16.78
N PHE A 16 -18.27 -46.78 -16.39
CA PHE A 16 -19.59 -47.11 -15.87
C PHE A 16 -19.88 -46.49 -14.49
N ILE A 17 -21.14 -46.12 -14.29
CA ILE A 17 -21.79 -45.87 -13.00
C ILE A 17 -22.21 -47.23 -12.42
N ALA A 18 -21.81 -47.53 -11.18
CA ALA A 18 -22.28 -48.68 -10.42
C ALA A 18 -23.15 -48.19 -9.25
N SER A 19 -24.43 -48.54 -9.29
CA SER A 19 -25.37 -48.45 -8.17
C SER A 19 -25.19 -49.68 -7.27
N LEU A 20 -25.05 -49.46 -5.96
CA LEU A 20 -25.20 -50.50 -4.95
C LEU A 20 -26.26 -50.05 -3.95
N THR A 21 -27.38 -50.75 -3.96
CA THR A 21 -28.43 -50.72 -2.93
C THR A 21 -28.12 -51.79 -1.88
N SER A 22 -28.10 -51.41 -0.61
CA SER A 22 -28.10 -52.32 0.54
C SER A 22 -29.09 -51.81 1.58
N CYS A 23 -30.07 -52.63 1.94
CA CYS A 23 -30.94 -52.51 3.12
C CYS A 23 -30.65 -53.73 4.02
N SER A 24 -30.73 -53.76 5.35
CA SER A 24 -31.35 -52.91 6.37
C SER A 24 -30.73 -53.18 7.76
N ASN A 25 -30.81 -52.23 8.71
CA ASN A 25 -31.64 -52.31 9.94
C ASN A 25 -31.28 -51.23 10.98
N ASN A 26 -32.28 -50.37 11.22
CA ASN A 26 -32.76 -49.71 12.44
C ASN A 26 -31.83 -48.94 13.41
N ASN A 27 -32.27 -47.69 13.59
CA ASN A 27 -32.17 -46.81 14.76
C ASN A 27 -30.82 -46.17 15.02
N ASP A 28 -30.60 -45.01 14.40
CA ASP A 28 -30.07 -43.83 15.08
C ASP A 28 -30.53 -42.57 14.33
N ASN A 29 -31.26 -41.71 15.03
CA ASN A 29 -31.57 -40.35 14.58
C ASN A 29 -30.27 -39.54 14.59
N ASN A 30 -29.53 -39.56 13.49
CA ASN A 30 -28.58 -38.52 13.15
C ASN A 30 -28.92 -38.06 11.74
N SER A 31 -29.84 -37.10 11.65
CA SER A 31 -29.88 -36.24 10.47
C SER A 31 -28.52 -35.54 10.43
N PRO A 32 -27.78 -35.57 9.31
CA PRO A 32 -26.71 -34.60 9.13
C PRO A 32 -27.37 -33.22 9.26
N ASP A 33 -26.80 -32.37 10.10
CA ASP A 33 -27.15 -30.95 10.12
C ASP A 33 -27.03 -30.44 8.67
N PRO A 34 -28.06 -29.78 8.12
CA PRO A 34 -27.93 -29.22 6.79
C PRO A 34 -26.75 -28.25 6.82
N THR A 35 -25.78 -28.43 5.93
CA THR A 35 -24.83 -27.38 5.59
C THR A 35 -25.65 -26.13 5.29
N PRO A 36 -25.49 -25.02 6.03
CA PRO A 36 -26.30 -23.83 5.84
C PRO A 36 -26.25 -23.40 4.38
N GLU A 37 -27.40 -23.09 3.79
CA GLU A 37 -27.43 -22.55 2.43
C GLU A 37 -26.59 -21.26 2.39
N GLU A 38 -25.93 -20.99 1.28
CA GLU A 38 -24.98 -19.88 1.09
C GLU A 38 -25.57 -18.48 1.40
N ASN A 39 -26.92 -18.38 1.46
CA ASN A 39 -27.68 -17.19 1.87
C ASN A 39 -27.95 -17.08 3.38
N GLU A 40 -27.74 -18.11 4.19
CA GLU A 40 -27.98 -18.08 5.64
C GLU A 40 -26.75 -17.60 6.44
N LEU A 41 -25.53 -17.72 5.88
CA LEU A 41 -24.29 -17.37 6.59
C LEU A 41 -23.99 -15.87 6.63
N ALA A 42 -24.45 -15.09 5.64
CA ALA A 42 -24.31 -13.62 5.66
C ALA A 42 -25.10 -12.99 6.82
N ASN A 43 -26.20 -13.60 7.25
CA ASN A 43 -27.01 -13.13 8.39
C ASN A 43 -26.29 -13.26 9.75
N ILE A 44 -25.17 -13.99 9.83
CA ILE A 44 -24.37 -14.10 11.06
C ILE A 44 -23.43 -12.89 11.21
N LEU A 45 -22.92 -12.37 10.09
CA LEU A 45 -22.03 -11.22 10.09
C LEU A 45 -22.79 -9.89 10.03
N LEU A 46 -24.00 -9.93 9.46
CA LEU A 46 -24.84 -8.78 9.21
C LEU A 46 -25.84 -8.59 10.35
N PHE A 47 -25.96 -7.35 10.81
CA PHE A 47 -26.91 -6.90 11.80
C PHE A 47 -27.94 -5.98 11.13
N LYS A 48 -29.07 -5.81 11.82
CA LYS A 48 -30.12 -4.91 11.36
C LYS A 48 -29.67 -3.46 11.54
N ALA A 49 -29.56 -2.73 10.44
CA ALA A 49 -29.29 -1.30 10.41
C ALA A 49 -30.50 -0.50 10.94
N GLU A 50 -30.30 0.80 11.17
CA GLU A 50 -31.34 1.71 11.70
C GLU A 50 -32.58 1.80 10.79
N ASP A 51 -32.39 1.68 9.47
CA ASP A 51 -33.47 1.66 8.47
C ASP A 51 -34.21 0.32 8.39
N GLY A 52 -33.76 -0.67 9.16
CA GLY A 52 -34.32 -2.00 9.25
C GLY A 52 -33.79 -3.01 8.24
N THR A 53 -32.84 -2.64 7.39
CA THR A 53 -32.18 -3.53 6.43
C THR A 53 -31.07 -4.37 7.09
N MET A 54 -30.76 -5.55 6.56
CA MET A 54 -29.65 -6.39 7.03
C MET A 54 -28.35 -6.01 6.30
N THR A 55 -27.85 -4.80 6.57
CA THR A 55 -26.68 -4.22 5.86
C THR A 55 -25.57 -3.75 6.80
N GLN A 56 -25.73 -3.89 8.12
CA GLN A 56 -24.70 -3.51 9.07
C GLN A 56 -23.67 -4.63 9.23
N LEU A 57 -22.42 -4.42 8.85
CA LEU A 57 -21.32 -5.34 9.11
C LEU A 57 -20.72 -5.07 10.48
N GLY A 58 -20.74 -6.07 11.37
CA GLY A 58 -20.27 -5.92 12.74
C GLY A 58 -21.31 -5.32 13.68
N ASN A 59 -21.08 -5.50 14.97
CA ASN A 59 -22.06 -5.16 16.02
C ASN A 59 -21.79 -3.79 16.70
N GLY A 60 -20.74 -3.06 16.27
CA GLY A 60 -20.31 -1.81 16.89
C GLY A 60 -19.24 -1.96 17.98
N ASP A 61 -18.95 -3.18 18.44
CA ASP A 61 -17.90 -3.42 19.41
C ASP A 61 -16.50 -3.34 18.76
N GLN A 62 -15.51 -2.90 19.53
CA GLN A 62 -14.10 -2.91 19.12
C GLN A 62 -13.45 -4.32 19.16
N ASN A 63 -14.24 -5.37 19.37
CA ASN A 63 -13.77 -6.76 19.47
C ASN A 63 -14.72 -7.73 18.77
N PHE A 64 -15.40 -7.30 17.71
CA PHE A 64 -16.30 -8.18 16.96
C PHE A 64 -15.49 -9.21 16.17
N GLU A 65 -15.33 -10.41 16.74
CA GLU A 65 -14.71 -11.55 16.08
C GLU A 65 -15.75 -12.29 15.24
N MET A 66 -15.50 -12.38 13.93
CA MET A 66 -16.34 -13.17 13.04
C MET A 66 -16.24 -14.65 13.44
N PRO A 67 -17.38 -15.37 13.58
CA PRO A 67 -17.34 -16.79 13.89
C PRO A 67 -16.55 -17.57 12.83
N LYS A 68 -15.95 -18.69 13.20
CA LYS A 68 -15.18 -19.51 12.26
C LYS A 68 -16.07 -20.01 11.13
N GLY A 69 -15.63 -19.81 9.89
CA GLY A 69 -16.41 -20.17 8.72
C GLY A 69 -15.94 -19.45 7.46
N LYS A 70 -16.66 -19.72 6.37
CA LYS A 70 -16.49 -19.06 5.08
C LYS A 70 -17.73 -18.25 4.79
N TYR A 71 -17.56 -16.96 4.49
CA TYR A 71 -18.64 -16.03 4.31
C TYR A 71 -18.50 -15.31 2.97
N THR A 72 -19.62 -15.00 2.34
CA THR A 72 -19.65 -14.12 1.16
C THR A 72 -20.55 -12.92 1.45
N LEU A 73 -19.98 -11.71 1.40
CA LEU A 73 -20.75 -10.48 1.27
C LEU A 73 -21.13 -10.32 -0.20
N LYS A 74 -22.43 -10.44 -0.46
CA LYS A 74 -23.00 -10.22 -1.78
C LYS A 74 -22.79 -8.78 -2.23
N LYS A 75 -22.79 -8.53 -3.53
CA LYS A 75 -22.69 -7.16 -4.06
C LYS A 75 -23.79 -6.28 -3.43
N GLY A 76 -23.38 -5.23 -2.74
CA GLY A 76 -24.28 -4.31 -2.07
C GLY A 76 -23.56 -3.14 -1.40
N THR A 77 -24.32 -2.35 -0.65
CA THR A 77 -23.79 -1.29 0.21
C THR A 77 -23.99 -1.70 1.66
N TYR A 78 -22.91 -1.71 2.43
CA TYR A 78 -22.87 -2.13 3.82
C TYR A 78 -22.34 -1.01 4.71
N HIS A 79 -22.81 -0.98 5.95
CA HIS A 79 -22.34 -0.06 6.99
C HIS A 79 -21.52 -0.84 8.01
N MET A 80 -20.21 -0.64 8.05
CA MET A 80 -19.32 -1.34 8.98
C MET A 80 -19.23 -0.57 10.30
N LYS A 81 -19.56 -1.22 11.42
CA LYS A 81 -19.49 -0.65 12.77
C LYS A 81 -18.59 -1.48 13.68
N GLY A 82 -17.72 -0.80 14.42
CA GLY A 82 -16.75 -1.42 15.32
C GLY A 82 -15.59 -2.07 14.58
N TRP A 83 -14.80 -2.86 15.29
CA TRP A 83 -13.65 -3.57 14.72
C TRP A 83 -14.04 -4.99 14.38
N CYS A 84 -14.06 -5.28 13.09
CA CYS A 84 -14.46 -6.56 12.54
C CYS A 84 -13.22 -7.43 12.28
N TYR A 85 -13.05 -8.48 13.07
CA TYR A 85 -11.90 -9.37 13.00
C TYR A 85 -12.20 -10.61 12.16
N ILE A 86 -11.44 -10.80 11.09
CA ILE A 86 -11.33 -12.03 10.32
C ILE A 86 -10.21 -12.85 10.98
N ALA A 87 -10.57 -13.63 12.00
CA ALA A 87 -9.64 -14.41 12.82
C ALA A 87 -9.20 -15.73 12.16
N ASP A 88 -8.34 -16.49 12.86
CA ASP A 88 -7.86 -17.80 12.39
C ASP A 88 -9.00 -18.78 12.06
N GLY A 89 -9.03 -19.25 10.81
CA GLY A 89 -10.08 -20.12 10.29
C GLY A 89 -11.32 -19.40 9.75
N VAL A 90 -11.30 -18.07 9.68
CA VAL A 90 -12.32 -17.26 8.99
C VAL A 90 -11.85 -16.89 7.58
N GLU A 91 -12.73 -17.03 6.60
CA GLU A 91 -12.54 -16.55 5.24
C GLU A 91 -13.71 -15.64 4.85
N LEU A 92 -13.43 -14.37 4.54
CA LEU A 92 -14.43 -13.41 4.08
C LEU A 92 -14.21 -13.12 2.59
N ASN A 93 -15.17 -13.52 1.76
CA ASN A 93 -15.25 -13.14 0.35
C ASN A 93 -16.17 -11.92 0.19
N ILE A 94 -15.72 -10.93 -0.58
CA ILE A 94 -16.50 -9.72 -0.88
C ILE A 94 -16.68 -9.66 -2.40
N GLU A 95 -17.94 -9.70 -2.86
CA GLU A 95 -18.21 -9.69 -4.30
C GLU A 95 -17.81 -8.34 -4.95
N PRO A 96 -17.39 -8.35 -6.23
CA PRO A 96 -17.04 -7.13 -6.97
C PRO A 96 -18.13 -6.06 -6.95
N GLY A 97 -17.71 -4.78 -6.87
CA GLY A 97 -18.63 -3.64 -6.85
C GLY A 97 -19.36 -3.40 -5.52
N THR A 98 -18.94 -4.09 -4.46
CA THR A 98 -19.44 -3.86 -3.10
C THR A 98 -18.89 -2.55 -2.54
N ILE A 99 -19.74 -1.81 -1.82
CA ILE A 99 -19.37 -0.61 -1.07
C ILE A 99 -19.50 -0.91 0.42
N ILE A 100 -18.45 -0.63 1.19
CA ILE A 100 -18.43 -0.74 2.65
C ILE A 100 -18.15 0.66 3.21
N LYS A 101 -19.12 1.19 3.95
CA LYS A 101 -19.06 2.50 4.60
C LYS A 101 -18.63 2.31 6.05
N GLY A 102 -17.42 2.75 6.40
CA GLY A 102 -16.90 2.70 7.76
C GLY A 102 -17.55 3.77 8.64
N ASP A 103 -18.01 3.33 9.82
CA ASP A 103 -18.63 4.20 10.82
C ASP A 103 -17.59 4.99 11.61
N LYS A 104 -17.87 6.29 11.75
CA LYS A 104 -16.93 7.25 12.34
C LYS A 104 -16.87 7.17 13.86
N GLU A 105 -18.02 7.05 14.48
CA GLU A 105 -18.13 7.07 15.94
C GLU A 105 -17.43 5.85 16.57
N THR A 106 -17.56 4.69 15.93
CA THR A 106 -16.93 3.44 16.36
C THR A 106 -15.51 3.27 15.84
N LYS A 107 -15.03 4.20 15.00
CA LYS A 107 -13.72 4.14 14.33
C LYS A 107 -13.56 2.80 13.62
N ALA A 108 -14.57 2.45 12.83
CA ALA A 108 -14.72 1.09 12.32
C ALA A 108 -13.49 0.63 11.54
N ALA A 109 -13.12 -0.64 11.66
CA ALA A 109 -11.95 -1.20 10.97
C ALA A 109 -12.20 -2.65 10.56
N LEU A 110 -11.60 -3.07 9.44
CA LEU A 110 -11.59 -4.48 9.03
C LEU A 110 -10.18 -5.03 9.23
N ILE A 111 -10.08 -6.08 10.04
CA ILE A 111 -8.81 -6.56 10.58
C ILE A 111 -8.68 -8.04 10.28
N VAL A 112 -7.71 -8.42 9.45
CA VAL A 112 -7.36 -9.82 9.18
C VAL A 112 -6.26 -10.22 10.15
N GLU A 113 -6.56 -11.15 11.07
CA GLU A 113 -5.54 -11.70 11.97
C GLU A 113 -4.82 -12.89 11.33
N ARG A 114 -3.69 -13.30 11.92
CA ARG A 114 -2.92 -14.46 11.45
C ARG A 114 -3.81 -15.69 11.27
N GLY A 115 -3.87 -16.21 10.04
CA GLY A 115 -4.67 -17.38 9.68
C GLY A 115 -6.08 -17.08 9.18
N GLY A 116 -6.55 -15.83 9.31
CA GLY A 116 -7.72 -15.32 8.62
C GLY A 116 -7.43 -15.01 7.14
N LYS A 117 -8.47 -14.96 6.32
CA LYS A 117 -8.36 -14.69 4.89
C LYS A 117 -9.40 -13.68 4.39
N LEU A 118 -8.94 -12.67 3.68
CA LEU A 118 -9.79 -11.72 2.97
C LEU A 118 -9.69 -11.98 1.46
N LEU A 119 -10.81 -12.26 0.81
CA LEU A 119 -10.94 -12.37 -0.64
C LEU A 119 -11.76 -11.16 -1.14
N ALA A 120 -11.09 -10.02 -1.28
CA ALA A 120 -11.63 -8.80 -1.87
C ALA A 120 -11.07 -8.64 -3.29
N GLN A 121 -11.71 -9.31 -4.24
CA GLN A 121 -11.28 -9.30 -5.64
C GLN A 121 -12.30 -8.57 -6.50
N GLY A 122 -12.18 -7.25 -6.59
CA GLY A 122 -12.93 -6.42 -7.53
C GLY A 122 -12.46 -6.62 -8.97
N THR A 123 -12.94 -5.73 -9.84
CA THR A 123 -12.52 -5.65 -11.24
C THR A 123 -12.32 -4.19 -11.64
N ALA A 124 -11.73 -3.95 -12.81
CA ALA A 124 -11.56 -2.59 -13.33
C ALA A 124 -12.92 -1.85 -13.44
N GLU A 125 -13.99 -2.56 -13.81
CA GLU A 125 -15.34 -2.00 -13.99
C GLU A 125 -16.19 -2.03 -12.71
N ALA A 126 -15.82 -2.86 -11.73
CA ALA A 126 -16.53 -3.01 -10.46
C ALA A 126 -15.53 -3.17 -9.31
N PRO A 127 -14.79 -2.10 -8.95
CA PRO A 127 -13.89 -2.14 -7.79
C PRO A 127 -14.70 -2.29 -6.50
N ILE A 128 -14.10 -2.90 -5.49
CA ILE A 128 -14.64 -2.88 -4.12
C ILE A 128 -14.21 -1.58 -3.45
N VAL A 129 -15.11 -0.91 -2.75
CA VAL A 129 -14.86 0.41 -2.17
C VAL A 129 -15.10 0.37 -0.67
N PHE A 130 -14.05 0.61 0.10
CA PHE A 130 -14.14 0.94 1.52
C PHE A 130 -14.02 2.46 1.66
N THR A 131 -14.99 3.12 2.28
CA THR A 131 -15.05 4.59 2.33
C THR A 131 -15.74 5.08 3.60
N SER A 132 -15.70 6.39 3.85
CA SER A 132 -16.43 7.04 4.94
C SER A 132 -17.95 6.92 4.77
N GLU A 133 -18.68 6.70 5.87
CA GLU A 133 -20.14 6.80 5.89
C GLU A 133 -20.68 8.21 5.68
N GLN A 134 -19.84 9.24 5.86
CA GLN A 134 -20.25 10.63 5.77
C GLN A 134 -20.74 10.98 4.36
N ALA A 135 -21.67 11.93 4.30
CA ALA A 135 -22.24 12.39 3.04
C ALA A 135 -21.16 12.97 2.10
N PRO A 136 -21.36 12.87 0.76
CA PRO A 136 -20.48 13.55 -0.21
C PRO A 136 -20.29 15.03 0.15
N GLY A 137 -19.05 15.51 0.11
CA GLY A 137 -18.64 16.85 0.55
C GLY A 137 -18.26 16.96 2.03
N SER A 138 -18.72 16.03 2.87
CA SER A 138 -18.52 16.06 4.33
C SER A 138 -17.52 15.04 4.86
N ARG A 139 -16.95 14.19 3.99
CA ARG A 139 -15.94 13.19 4.35
C ARG A 139 -14.62 13.85 4.76
N ARG A 140 -13.90 13.25 5.70
CA ARG A 140 -12.60 13.72 6.20
C ARG A 140 -11.64 12.55 6.33
N PRO A 141 -10.32 12.79 6.18
CA PRO A 141 -9.33 11.82 6.62
C PRO A 141 -9.68 11.29 8.02
N GLY A 142 -9.62 9.97 8.18
CA GLY A 142 -9.86 9.30 9.44
C GLY A 142 -11.28 9.38 9.97
N ASP A 143 -12.23 9.33 9.03
CA ASP A 143 -13.62 9.01 9.33
C ASP A 143 -13.81 7.53 9.67
N TRP A 144 -12.82 6.66 9.49
CA TRP A 144 -12.82 5.26 9.94
C TRP A 144 -11.39 4.71 10.00
N GLY A 145 -11.21 3.53 10.60
CA GLY A 145 -9.88 3.01 10.97
C GLY A 145 -9.06 2.32 9.88
N GLY A 146 -9.62 2.01 8.71
CA GLY A 146 -8.86 1.39 7.61
C GLY A 146 -8.80 -0.13 7.62
N LEU A 147 -7.88 -0.68 6.81
CA LEU A 147 -7.67 -2.11 6.64
C LEU A 147 -6.35 -2.53 7.29
N ILE A 148 -6.40 -3.57 8.12
CA ILE A 148 -5.20 -4.12 8.78
C ILE A 148 -5.10 -5.60 8.43
N ILE A 149 -3.94 -6.02 7.92
CA ILE A 149 -3.69 -7.41 7.53
C ILE A 149 -2.45 -7.91 8.25
N CYS A 150 -2.64 -8.88 9.16
CA CYS A 150 -1.58 -9.50 9.93
C CYS A 150 -1.31 -10.94 9.44
N GLY A 151 -0.10 -11.18 8.94
CA GLY A 151 0.36 -12.48 8.47
C GLY A 151 1.42 -13.12 9.36
N LYS A 152 1.90 -14.28 8.88
CA LYS A 152 2.86 -15.17 9.58
C LYS A 152 4.29 -15.10 9.02
N ALA A 153 4.59 -14.15 8.14
CA ALA A 153 5.93 -13.98 7.58
C ALA A 153 6.90 -13.33 8.57
N LYS A 154 8.20 -13.44 8.30
CA LYS A 154 9.22 -12.89 9.19
C LYS A 154 9.15 -11.37 9.27
N ASN A 155 9.45 -10.85 10.45
CA ASN A 155 9.84 -9.46 10.68
C ASN A 155 11.13 -9.47 11.51
N ASN A 156 11.71 -8.31 11.76
CA ASN A 156 12.93 -8.20 12.57
C ASN A 156 12.71 -8.38 14.10
N GLY A 157 11.56 -8.94 14.48
CA GLY A 157 11.23 -9.52 15.76
C GLY A 157 10.54 -10.89 15.56
N VAL A 158 10.21 -11.59 16.65
CA VAL A 158 9.52 -12.89 16.55
C VAL A 158 8.01 -12.68 16.38
N GLU A 159 7.41 -11.94 17.30
CA GLU A 159 5.99 -11.59 17.30
C GLU A 159 5.86 -10.16 17.82
N LYS A 160 5.00 -9.36 17.18
CA LYS A 160 4.69 -7.98 17.55
C LYS A 160 3.17 -7.76 17.57
N THR A 161 2.72 -6.74 18.28
CA THR A 161 1.33 -6.26 18.22
C THR A 161 1.26 -5.16 17.19
N ILE A 162 0.21 -5.13 16.38
CA ILE A 162 -0.08 -3.95 15.58
C ILE A 162 -0.34 -2.76 16.52
N GLU A 163 0.09 -1.58 16.10
CA GLU A 163 -0.16 -0.34 16.84
C GLU A 163 -1.58 0.18 16.61
N GLY A 164 -1.89 1.31 17.28
CA GLY A 164 -3.17 1.99 17.13
C GLY A 164 -4.35 1.32 17.85
N GLY A 165 -4.08 0.36 18.75
CA GLY A 165 -5.06 -0.21 19.70
C GLY A 165 -5.61 -1.62 19.41
N PRO A 166 -5.67 -2.14 18.16
CA PRO A 166 -6.13 -3.51 17.92
C PRO A 166 -5.29 -4.56 18.67
N ARG A 167 -5.95 -5.65 19.07
CA ARG A 167 -5.29 -6.77 19.76
C ARG A 167 -4.34 -7.59 18.85
N SER A 168 -4.38 -7.33 17.55
CA SER A 168 -3.84 -8.19 16.50
C SER A 168 -2.33 -8.37 16.60
N LYS A 169 -1.91 -9.63 16.53
CA LYS A 169 -0.49 -10.01 16.47
C LYS A 169 -0.06 -10.31 15.05
N TYR A 170 1.15 -9.91 14.69
CA TYR A 170 1.79 -10.22 13.43
C TYR A 170 3.21 -10.78 13.65
N GLY A 171 3.71 -11.53 12.67
CA GLY A 171 5.00 -12.19 12.74
C GLY A 171 4.91 -13.71 12.87
N GLY A 172 6.01 -14.35 12.48
CA GLY A 172 6.19 -15.79 12.41
C GLY A 172 7.41 -16.13 11.57
N ASP A 173 7.47 -17.36 11.07
CA ASP A 173 8.57 -17.90 10.26
C ASP A 173 8.16 -18.30 8.83
N ASN A 174 6.90 -18.07 8.46
CA ASN A 174 6.32 -18.50 7.20
C ASN A 174 6.25 -17.35 6.18
N ASP A 175 7.34 -17.13 5.45
CA ASP A 175 7.39 -16.13 4.37
C ASP A 175 6.44 -16.43 3.20
N ASP A 176 5.94 -17.67 3.12
CA ASP A 176 4.98 -18.14 2.12
C ASP A 176 3.53 -18.12 2.64
N ASP A 177 3.26 -17.43 3.74
CA ASP A 177 1.91 -17.22 4.27
C ASP A 177 0.97 -16.54 3.24
N ASN A 178 -0.33 -16.81 3.38
CA ASN A 178 -1.35 -16.31 2.46
C ASN A 178 -2.57 -15.78 3.25
N SER A 179 -2.71 -14.46 3.30
CA SER A 179 -3.81 -13.73 3.92
C SER A 179 -4.99 -13.46 2.97
N GLY A 180 -4.93 -13.97 1.74
CA GLY A 180 -5.99 -13.90 0.73
C GLY A 180 -5.62 -13.11 -0.53
N ILE A 181 -6.61 -12.38 -1.06
CA ILE A 181 -6.54 -11.61 -2.30
C ILE A 181 -7.16 -10.24 -2.04
N ILE A 182 -6.40 -9.19 -2.34
CA ILE A 182 -6.87 -7.80 -2.30
C ILE A 182 -6.53 -7.20 -3.67
N SER A 183 -7.53 -7.11 -4.54
CA SER A 183 -7.35 -6.70 -5.94
C SER A 183 -8.49 -5.81 -6.42
N TYR A 184 -8.17 -4.68 -7.06
CA TYR A 184 -9.15 -3.65 -7.45
C TYR A 184 -9.98 -3.16 -6.27
N VAL A 185 -9.30 -2.63 -5.26
CA VAL A 185 -9.91 -2.12 -4.02
C VAL A 185 -9.54 -0.66 -3.83
N ARG A 186 -10.52 0.17 -3.45
CA ARG A 186 -10.31 1.53 -2.98
C ARG A 186 -10.55 1.61 -1.48
N VAL A 187 -9.67 2.31 -0.78
CA VAL A 187 -9.73 2.61 0.66
C VAL A 187 -9.65 4.11 0.82
N GLU A 188 -10.77 4.73 1.14
CA GLU A 188 -10.94 6.18 1.13
C GLU A 188 -11.25 6.69 2.54
N PHE A 189 -10.60 7.77 2.96
CA PHE A 189 -10.87 8.46 4.24
C PHE A 189 -10.60 7.62 5.50
N ALA A 190 -9.74 6.61 5.36
CA ALA A 190 -9.31 5.69 6.43
C ALA A 190 -8.26 6.32 7.36
N GLY A 191 -7.75 5.52 8.29
CA GLY A 191 -6.70 5.86 9.26
C GLY A 191 -7.20 6.61 10.49
N TYR A 192 -6.54 6.52 11.63
CA TYR A 192 -6.98 7.23 12.84
C TYR A 192 -5.89 7.32 13.91
N PRO A 193 -5.63 8.51 14.51
CA PRO A 193 -4.71 8.63 15.63
C PRO A 193 -5.37 8.14 16.92
N PHE A 194 -5.06 6.91 17.33
CA PHE A 194 -5.64 6.31 18.53
C PHE A 194 -5.08 6.95 19.80
N GLU A 195 -3.75 7.04 19.86
CA GLU A 195 -2.99 7.82 20.83
C GLU A 195 -1.88 8.58 20.11
N LYS A 196 -1.14 9.43 20.83
CA LYS A 196 -0.01 10.16 20.24
C LYS A 196 1.08 9.17 19.83
N ASP A 197 1.50 9.19 18.57
CA ASP A 197 2.50 8.27 18.02
C ASP A 197 2.01 6.80 18.07
N GLN A 198 0.68 6.59 18.04
CA GLN A 198 0.01 5.31 17.83
C GLN A 198 -1.23 5.49 16.96
N GLU A 199 -1.03 5.36 15.67
CA GLU A 199 -2.01 5.59 14.64
C GLU A 199 -2.35 4.24 13.94
N ILE A 200 -3.49 4.20 13.23
CA ILE A 200 -3.79 3.16 12.24
C ILE A 200 -3.86 3.82 10.87
N ASN A 201 -3.44 3.11 9.82
CA ASN A 201 -3.18 3.66 8.50
C ASN A 201 -4.36 3.52 7.53
N GLY A 202 -4.15 3.93 6.27
CA GLY A 202 -5.02 3.52 5.17
C GLY A 202 -5.07 2.01 5.04
N ILE A 203 -3.94 1.39 4.71
CA ILE A 203 -3.76 -0.06 4.71
C ILE A 203 -2.45 -0.44 5.41
N THR A 204 -2.57 -1.22 6.47
CA THR A 204 -1.44 -1.75 7.23
C THR A 204 -1.17 -3.21 6.90
N PHE A 205 0.07 -3.55 6.55
CA PHE A 205 0.53 -4.92 6.31
C PHE A 205 1.54 -5.33 7.40
N GLY A 206 1.09 -6.07 8.40
CA GLY A 206 1.96 -6.67 9.40
C GLY A 206 2.40 -8.07 8.99
N SER A 207 3.67 -8.29 8.63
CA SER A 207 4.22 -9.61 8.34
C SER A 207 3.42 -10.44 7.31
N VAL A 208 2.88 -9.80 6.27
CA VAL A 208 2.11 -10.51 5.24
C VAL A 208 3.04 -11.29 4.31
N GLY A 209 2.69 -12.56 4.03
CA GLY A 209 3.50 -13.47 3.22
C GLY A 209 3.33 -13.31 1.72
N ARG A 210 4.32 -13.77 0.95
CA ARG A 210 4.43 -13.56 -0.51
C ARG A 210 3.37 -14.29 -1.35
N ASN A 211 2.64 -15.24 -0.76
CA ASN A 211 1.56 -15.95 -1.44
C ASN A 211 0.22 -15.20 -1.33
N THR A 212 0.17 -14.09 -0.58
CA THR A 212 -0.95 -13.14 -0.60
C THR A 212 -0.91 -12.34 -1.89
N LYS A 213 -2.04 -12.24 -2.61
CA LYS A 213 -2.11 -11.44 -3.83
C LYS A 213 -2.58 -10.02 -3.51
N VAL A 214 -1.75 -9.03 -3.83
CA VAL A 214 -2.05 -7.61 -3.63
C VAL A 214 -1.77 -6.84 -4.91
N ASP A 215 -2.82 -6.32 -5.57
CA ASP A 215 -2.65 -5.47 -6.74
C ASP A 215 -3.81 -4.50 -6.97
N HIS A 216 -3.62 -3.43 -7.74
CA HIS A 216 -4.68 -2.45 -8.05
C HIS A 216 -5.39 -1.93 -6.79
N LEU A 217 -4.60 -1.35 -5.88
CA LEU A 217 -5.14 -0.70 -4.68
C LEU A 217 -5.02 0.81 -4.81
N GLN A 218 -6.03 1.51 -4.32
CA GLN A 218 -5.97 2.95 -4.14
C GLN A 218 -6.30 3.29 -2.70
N VAL A 219 -5.41 4.02 -2.05
CA VAL A 219 -5.66 4.68 -0.77
C VAL A 219 -5.82 6.16 -1.03
N SER A 220 -6.84 6.78 -0.44
CA SER A 220 -7.11 8.20 -0.64
C SER A 220 -7.51 8.88 0.65
N TYR A 221 -6.89 10.03 0.94
CA TYR A 221 -7.19 10.81 2.14
C TYR A 221 -7.09 9.97 3.43
N SER A 222 -6.08 9.09 3.55
CA SER A 222 -5.79 8.43 4.83
C SER A 222 -5.40 9.49 5.86
N ASN A 223 -5.77 9.30 7.13
CA ASN A 223 -5.36 10.14 8.26
C ASN A 223 -4.19 9.54 9.01
N ASP A 224 -3.22 9.11 8.22
CA ASP A 224 -1.85 8.73 8.56
C ASP A 224 -1.23 8.26 7.23
N ASP A 225 -0.34 7.27 7.25
CA ASP A 225 0.23 6.70 6.05
C ASP A 225 -0.83 6.10 5.12
N SER A 226 -0.58 6.21 3.82
CA SER A 226 -1.43 5.53 2.84
C SER A 226 -1.24 4.02 2.89
N TYR A 227 0.02 3.58 2.88
CA TYR A 227 0.39 2.18 3.03
C TYR A 227 1.57 2.06 3.97
N GLU A 228 1.48 1.13 4.91
CA GLU A 228 2.59 0.82 5.81
C GLU A 228 2.83 -0.68 5.89
N TRP A 229 4.11 -1.08 5.72
CA TRP A 229 4.54 -2.46 5.85
C TRP A 229 5.41 -2.64 7.09
N PHE A 230 4.89 -3.38 8.07
CA PHE A 230 5.66 -3.85 9.22
C PHE A 230 6.17 -5.27 8.99
N GLY A 231 7.36 -5.39 8.41
CA GLY A 231 7.94 -6.68 8.05
C GLY A 231 7.16 -7.43 6.96
N GLY A 232 7.50 -8.70 6.77
CA GLY A 232 6.86 -9.56 5.77
C GLY A 232 7.53 -9.53 4.39
N THR A 233 6.90 -10.26 3.46
CA THR A 233 7.46 -10.54 2.12
C THR A 233 6.42 -10.41 1.00
N VAL A 234 5.24 -9.87 1.30
CA VAL A 234 4.18 -9.64 0.30
C VAL A 234 4.70 -8.79 -0.86
N ASN A 235 4.35 -9.18 -2.07
CA ASN A 235 4.67 -8.40 -3.27
C ASN A 235 3.41 -7.68 -3.75
N CYS A 236 3.56 -6.44 -4.24
CA CYS A 236 2.43 -5.59 -4.61
C CYS A 236 2.63 -4.93 -5.97
N LYS A 237 1.59 -4.86 -6.80
CA LYS A 237 1.63 -4.07 -8.06
C LYS A 237 0.47 -3.10 -8.20
N TYR A 238 0.66 -2.01 -8.94
CA TYR A 238 -0.43 -1.07 -9.26
C TYR A 238 -1.04 -0.45 -8.00
N LEU A 239 -0.23 0.26 -7.21
CA LEU A 239 -0.70 0.96 -6.01
C LEU A 239 -0.80 2.47 -6.27
N VAL A 240 -1.87 3.08 -5.78
CA VAL A 240 -2.08 4.52 -5.78
C VAL A 240 -2.20 4.99 -4.33
N ALA A 241 -1.33 5.90 -3.93
CA ALA A 241 -1.47 6.73 -2.74
C ALA A 241 -1.86 8.14 -3.19
N TYR A 242 -2.97 8.67 -2.66
CA TYR A 242 -3.56 9.92 -3.12
C TYR A 242 -3.97 10.77 -1.92
N HIS A 243 -3.27 11.88 -1.72
CA HIS A 243 -3.61 12.88 -0.71
C HIS A 243 -3.63 12.32 0.72
N GLY A 244 -2.72 11.41 1.06
CA GLY A 244 -2.53 10.92 2.43
C GLY A 244 -2.13 12.03 3.39
N TRP A 245 -2.40 11.82 4.68
CA TRP A 245 -2.04 12.77 5.72
C TRP A 245 -0.53 12.77 5.96
N ASP A 246 0.02 11.58 6.21
CA ASP A 246 1.45 11.40 6.42
C ASP A 246 2.16 10.75 5.25
N ASP A 247 2.93 9.67 5.42
CA ASP A 247 3.76 9.11 4.37
C ASP A 247 2.95 8.29 3.36
N GLU A 248 3.43 8.25 2.12
CA GLU A 248 2.66 7.60 1.05
C GLU A 248 2.95 6.11 1.00
N PHE A 249 4.20 5.73 1.26
CA PHE A 249 4.63 4.35 1.43
C PHE A 249 5.68 4.29 2.55
N ASP A 250 5.28 3.76 3.72
CA ASP A 250 6.18 3.51 4.84
C ASP A 250 6.58 2.03 4.89
N THR A 251 7.86 1.78 5.14
CA THR A 251 8.37 0.42 5.33
C THR A 251 9.23 0.32 6.57
N ASP A 252 8.90 -0.63 7.43
CA ASP A 252 9.62 -0.87 8.67
C ASP A 252 9.77 -2.39 8.94
N ASN A 253 10.48 -2.70 10.02
CA ASN A 253 10.46 -3.98 10.70
C ASN A 253 10.92 -5.17 9.84
N GLY A 254 11.82 -4.94 8.90
CA GLY A 254 12.42 -6.00 8.10
C GLY A 254 11.63 -6.37 6.84
N PHE A 255 10.79 -5.46 6.34
CA PHE A 255 10.01 -5.72 5.13
C PHE A 255 10.93 -5.97 3.92
N SER A 256 10.66 -7.04 3.17
CA SER A 256 11.52 -7.51 2.07
C SER A 256 10.73 -7.90 0.81
N GLY A 257 9.52 -7.36 0.67
CA GLY A 257 8.69 -7.55 -0.53
C GLY A 257 9.20 -6.80 -1.76
N LYS A 258 8.59 -7.11 -2.91
CA LYS A 258 8.85 -6.46 -4.21
C LYS A 258 7.61 -5.68 -4.64
N LEU A 259 7.83 -4.47 -5.17
CA LEU A 259 6.74 -3.57 -5.56
C LEU A 259 6.99 -2.98 -6.94
N GLN A 260 5.98 -2.96 -7.81
CA GLN A 260 6.09 -2.38 -9.16
C GLN A 260 4.85 -1.64 -9.66
N PHE A 261 5.04 -0.52 -10.36
CA PHE A 261 3.98 0.39 -10.83
C PHE A 261 3.21 1.02 -9.69
N LEU A 262 3.82 2.04 -9.07
CA LEU A 262 3.24 2.75 -7.93
C LEU A 262 3.15 4.24 -8.24
N LEU A 263 2.08 4.87 -7.79
CA LEU A 263 1.86 6.30 -7.90
C LEU A 263 1.61 6.88 -6.51
N SER A 264 2.32 7.94 -6.17
CA SER A 264 2.01 8.81 -5.04
C SER A 264 1.71 10.23 -5.53
N VAL A 265 0.69 10.85 -4.94
CA VAL A 265 0.24 12.19 -5.31
C VAL A 265 -0.11 12.97 -4.05
N ARG A 266 0.64 14.04 -3.77
CA ARG A 266 0.46 14.87 -2.58
C ARG A 266 -0.55 16.00 -2.81
N HIS A 267 -1.43 16.19 -1.84
CA HIS A 267 -2.26 17.38 -1.78
C HIS A 267 -1.40 18.52 -1.21
N PRO A 268 -1.28 19.69 -1.87
CA PRO A 268 -0.33 20.74 -1.46
C PRO A 268 -0.63 21.36 -0.09
N LYS A 269 -1.80 21.08 0.51
CA LYS A 269 -2.21 21.59 1.82
C LYS A 269 -2.36 20.54 2.92
N ILE A 270 -1.96 19.29 2.68
CA ILE A 270 -2.07 18.21 3.68
C ILE A 270 -0.68 17.62 3.94
N ALA A 271 -0.20 17.75 5.16
CA ALA A 271 1.01 17.11 5.66
C ALA A 271 0.92 16.99 7.19
N ASP A 272 1.51 15.94 7.74
CA ASP A 272 1.54 15.66 9.16
C ASP A 272 2.63 16.44 9.91
N THR A 273 2.49 16.54 11.23
CA THR A 273 3.47 17.13 12.15
C THR A 273 4.76 16.32 12.28
N SER A 274 4.76 15.03 11.97
CA SER A 274 5.93 14.14 11.86
C SER A 274 6.85 14.54 10.71
N LEU A 275 6.25 15.21 9.70
CA LEU A 275 6.75 15.61 8.39
C LEU A 275 6.55 14.54 7.31
N SER A 276 5.81 14.89 6.26
CA SER A 276 5.40 13.88 5.26
C SER A 276 6.31 13.76 4.05
N ASN A 277 6.45 12.52 3.58
CA ASN A 277 7.35 12.05 2.56
C ASN A 277 6.62 11.22 1.48
N GLY A 278 7.31 11.01 0.36
CA GLY A 278 6.89 10.00 -0.62
C GLY A 278 7.21 8.57 -0.16
N PHE A 279 8.42 8.38 0.36
CA PHE A 279 8.87 7.19 1.08
C PHE A 279 9.42 7.59 2.45
N GLU A 280 9.02 6.85 3.48
CA GLU A 280 9.78 6.70 4.72
C GLU A 280 10.19 5.22 4.86
N SER A 281 11.43 4.97 5.25
CA SER A 281 11.93 3.61 5.36
C SER A 281 12.90 3.44 6.51
N ASP A 282 12.51 2.56 7.43
CA ASP A 282 13.20 2.21 8.64
C ASP A 282 13.55 0.72 8.66
N ASN A 283 14.61 0.36 9.39
CA ASN A 283 14.74 -1.03 9.83
C ASN A 283 13.85 -1.30 11.04
N ASP A 284 13.95 -0.43 12.04
CA ASP A 284 13.12 -0.37 13.24
C ASP A 284 13.30 1.02 13.88
N ALA A 285 12.43 1.38 14.82
CA ALA A 285 12.44 2.66 15.52
C ALA A 285 13.78 3.03 16.20
N ASP A 286 14.60 2.04 16.57
CA ASP A 286 15.90 2.23 17.22
C ASP A 286 17.07 2.33 16.21
N GLY A 287 16.83 2.05 14.93
CA GLY A 287 17.88 1.90 13.94
C GLY A 287 18.83 0.75 14.29
N SER A 288 18.30 -0.36 14.80
CA SER A 288 19.09 -1.50 15.24
C SER A 288 19.66 -2.29 14.04
N THR A 289 20.48 -3.31 14.32
CA THR A 289 21.00 -4.24 13.31
C THR A 289 20.25 -5.59 13.31
N LYS A 290 19.02 -5.62 13.84
CA LYS A 290 18.18 -6.82 13.87
C LYS A 290 17.83 -7.27 12.46
N THR A 291 17.92 -8.58 12.25
CA THR A 291 17.59 -9.24 10.98
C THR A 291 16.20 -9.88 11.02
N PRO A 292 15.51 -10.04 9.87
CA PRO A 292 15.88 -9.51 8.55
C PRO A 292 15.92 -7.98 8.53
N PHE A 293 16.80 -7.41 7.69
CA PHE A 293 16.80 -5.97 7.48
C PHE A 293 15.66 -5.57 6.52
N THR A 294 15.15 -4.34 6.65
CA THR A 294 14.26 -3.77 5.62
C THR A 294 15.04 -3.65 4.32
N THR A 295 14.66 -4.48 3.33
CA THR A 295 15.41 -4.72 2.07
C THR A 295 14.49 -4.78 0.86
N CYS A 296 13.25 -4.28 1.02
CA CYS A 296 12.25 -4.20 -0.02
C CYS A 296 12.80 -3.58 -1.32
N THR A 297 12.24 -4.02 -2.45
CA THR A 297 12.66 -3.57 -3.78
C THR A 297 11.50 -2.97 -4.54
N PHE A 298 11.57 -1.66 -4.77
CA PHE A 298 10.61 -0.92 -5.57
C PHE A 298 11.13 -0.73 -7.00
N SER A 299 10.23 -0.81 -7.98
CA SER A 299 10.53 -0.41 -9.35
C SER A 299 9.37 0.32 -10.02
N ASN A 300 9.66 1.24 -10.95
CA ASN A 300 8.64 1.96 -11.71
C ASN A 300 7.65 2.70 -10.81
N VAL A 301 8.16 3.62 -9.99
CA VAL A 301 7.36 4.47 -9.11
C VAL A 301 7.33 5.91 -9.64
N THR A 302 6.17 6.56 -9.58
CA THR A 302 6.01 7.98 -9.89
C THR A 302 5.55 8.73 -8.62
N PHE A 303 6.36 9.69 -8.16
CA PHE A 303 6.00 10.58 -7.05
C PHE A 303 5.66 11.98 -7.55
N VAL A 304 4.49 12.47 -7.19
CA VAL A 304 4.03 13.84 -7.45
C VAL A 304 3.93 14.58 -6.13
N GLY A 305 4.97 15.36 -5.83
CA GLY A 305 5.06 16.17 -4.62
C GLY A 305 4.25 17.47 -4.71
N PRO A 306 4.22 18.24 -3.61
CA PRO A 306 3.37 19.42 -3.47
C PRO A 306 3.87 20.65 -4.24
N ILE A 307 5.18 20.72 -4.55
CA ILE A 307 5.76 21.85 -5.28
C ILE A 307 5.34 21.78 -6.74
N GLY A 308 4.98 22.94 -7.31
CA GLY A 308 4.53 23.04 -8.70
C GLY A 308 3.06 22.69 -8.91
N GLN A 309 2.33 22.31 -7.84
CA GLN A 309 0.91 22.00 -7.88
C GLN A 309 0.02 23.23 -7.68
N ALA A 310 0.56 24.28 -7.06
CA ALA A 310 -0.07 25.58 -6.92
C ALA A 310 0.98 26.70 -7.07
N ASN A 311 0.61 27.80 -7.70
CA ASN A 311 1.51 28.94 -7.94
C ASN A 311 1.97 29.61 -6.64
N ASP A 312 1.16 29.51 -5.58
CA ASP A 312 1.37 30.12 -4.27
C ASP A 312 1.85 29.11 -3.22
N PHE A 313 2.22 27.89 -3.63
CA PHE A 313 2.67 26.86 -2.70
C PHE A 313 3.83 27.36 -1.82
N SER A 314 3.68 27.16 -0.51
CA SER A 314 4.71 27.41 0.49
C SER A 314 4.73 26.25 1.47
N ASN A 315 5.93 25.71 1.74
CA ASN A 315 6.09 24.62 2.71
C ASN A 315 6.12 25.16 4.15
N THR A 316 4.99 25.73 4.59
CA THR A 316 4.83 26.36 5.90
C THR A 316 3.50 25.97 6.53
N SER A 317 3.44 25.99 7.87
CA SER A 317 2.22 25.69 8.64
C SER A 317 1.04 26.60 8.30
N ASP A 318 1.29 27.83 7.86
CA ASP A 318 0.23 28.78 7.48
C ASP A 318 -0.47 28.35 6.18
N TYR A 319 0.30 27.83 5.21
CA TYR A 319 -0.23 27.36 3.93
C TYR A 319 -0.85 25.96 4.05
N ILE A 320 -0.14 25.07 4.75
CA ILE A 320 -0.49 23.66 4.94
C ILE A 320 -1.41 23.55 6.15
N ASN A 321 -2.70 23.77 5.89
CA ASN A 321 -3.73 23.82 6.94
C ASN A 321 -4.92 22.87 6.70
N ALA A 322 -4.85 22.02 5.68
CA ALA A 322 -5.89 21.11 5.18
C ALA A 322 -7.25 21.75 4.81
N GLY A 323 -7.49 23.01 5.15
CA GLY A 323 -8.75 23.71 4.94
C GLY A 323 -9.94 22.89 5.43
N ASN A 324 -10.93 22.72 4.54
CA ASN A 324 -12.12 21.93 4.85
C ASN A 324 -11.83 20.43 5.04
N LEU A 325 -10.65 19.91 4.69
CA LEU A 325 -10.30 18.51 4.89
C LEU A 325 -9.65 18.24 6.26
N TYR A 326 -9.49 19.25 7.11
CA TYR A 326 -8.95 19.05 8.45
C TYR A 326 -9.87 18.12 9.28
N PRO A 327 -9.35 17.02 9.86
CA PRO A 327 -10.19 15.94 10.39
C PRO A 327 -10.74 16.19 11.80
N ASN A 328 -10.13 17.11 12.56
CA ASN A 328 -10.53 17.46 13.93
C ASN A 328 -10.64 16.26 14.90
N ASN A 329 -9.81 15.23 14.72
CA ASN A 329 -9.83 13.99 15.52
C ASN A 329 -8.57 13.78 16.36
N GLY A 330 -7.67 14.77 16.43
CA GLY A 330 -6.40 14.71 17.17
C GLY A 330 -5.17 14.86 16.28
N SER A 331 -5.30 14.60 14.98
CA SER A 331 -4.22 14.81 14.00
C SER A 331 -3.77 16.27 13.98
N LYS A 332 -2.48 16.47 13.71
CA LYS A 332 -1.85 17.78 13.68
C LYS A 332 -1.34 18.07 12.27
N MET A 333 -1.24 19.35 11.93
CA MET A 333 -0.60 19.78 10.69
C MET A 333 0.91 19.89 10.87
N GLY A 334 1.65 19.62 9.81
CA GLY A 334 3.04 20.02 9.67
C GLY A 334 3.39 20.42 8.25
N THR A 335 4.51 19.91 7.76
CA THR A 335 5.11 20.32 6.48
C THR A 335 5.70 19.12 5.75
N PHE A 336 5.92 19.23 4.45
CA PHE A 336 6.55 18.16 3.67
C PHE A 336 8.06 18.13 3.87
N GLN A 337 8.66 16.95 3.74
CA GLN A 337 10.10 16.74 3.87
C GLN A 337 10.72 16.23 2.57
N ALA A 338 10.67 14.92 2.29
CA ALA A 338 11.45 14.32 1.21
C ALA A 338 10.61 13.52 0.20
N ALA A 339 11.10 13.39 -1.03
CA ALA A 339 10.58 12.39 -1.94
C ALA A 339 10.92 10.98 -1.43
N MET A 340 12.15 10.79 -0.93
CA MET A 340 12.60 9.53 -0.34
C MET A 340 13.43 9.79 0.92
N GLN A 341 12.93 9.37 2.07
CA GLN A 341 13.69 9.25 3.31
C GLN A 341 14.02 7.78 3.58
N ILE A 342 15.30 7.47 3.74
CA ILE A 342 15.78 6.15 4.13
C ILE A 342 16.72 6.35 5.31
N ARG A 343 16.38 5.72 6.43
CA ARG A 343 17.06 5.97 7.71
C ARG A 343 17.07 4.71 8.57
N ARG A 344 17.58 4.84 9.80
CA ARG A 344 17.48 3.80 10.84
C ARG A 344 17.89 2.40 10.33
N ASN A 345 19.02 2.31 9.64
CA ASN A 345 19.55 1.05 9.08
C ASN A 345 18.71 0.37 8.00
N SER A 346 17.70 1.02 7.43
CA SER A 346 17.01 0.50 6.25
C SER A 346 17.99 0.35 5.08
N LYS A 347 17.74 -0.69 4.27
CA LYS A 347 18.45 -1.01 3.04
C LYS A 347 17.50 -1.07 1.85
N LEU A 348 16.47 -0.21 1.86
CA LEU A 348 15.48 -0.10 0.79
C LEU A 348 16.15 0.10 -0.57
N ASN A 349 15.63 -0.59 -1.58
CA ASN A 349 16.10 -0.49 -2.96
C ASN A 349 15.00 0.12 -3.84
N CYS A 350 15.38 1.02 -4.75
CA CYS A 350 14.47 1.65 -5.69
C CYS A 350 15.11 1.79 -7.07
N PHE A 351 14.36 1.39 -8.10
CA PHE A 351 14.83 1.36 -9.48
C PHE A 351 13.84 1.98 -10.45
N ASN A 352 14.32 2.63 -11.51
CA ASN A 352 13.52 3.00 -12.67
C ASN A 352 12.32 3.90 -12.30
N SER A 353 12.52 4.85 -11.39
CA SER A 353 11.45 5.66 -10.80
C SER A 353 11.67 7.15 -11.02
N VAL A 354 10.59 7.92 -10.95
CA VAL A 354 10.61 9.38 -11.11
C VAL A 354 9.96 10.04 -9.89
N ALA A 355 10.57 11.08 -9.35
CA ALA A 355 9.99 11.91 -8.32
C ALA A 355 10.07 13.38 -8.71
N MET A 356 9.04 14.15 -8.36
CA MET A 356 8.99 15.55 -8.77
C MET A 356 8.35 16.43 -7.70
N GLY A 357 8.87 17.64 -7.53
CA GLY A 357 8.23 18.68 -6.72
C GLY A 357 8.25 18.43 -5.21
N TYR A 358 9.38 18.00 -4.63
CA TYR A 358 9.53 17.85 -3.18
C TYR A 358 10.53 18.85 -2.58
N PRO A 359 10.38 19.22 -1.30
CA PRO A 359 11.37 20.06 -0.63
C PRO A 359 12.77 19.43 -0.63
N VAL A 360 12.90 18.14 -0.32
CA VAL A 360 14.15 17.37 -0.43
C VAL A 360 13.96 16.23 -1.43
N GLY A 361 14.93 16.01 -2.32
CA GLY A 361 14.94 14.83 -3.18
C GLY A 361 15.20 13.54 -2.40
N LEU A 362 16.45 13.32 -2.02
CA LEU A 362 16.89 12.14 -1.27
C LEU A 362 17.38 12.53 0.13
N LEU A 363 16.91 11.82 1.16
CA LEU A 363 17.37 11.97 2.53
C LEU A 363 17.90 10.64 3.06
N LEU A 364 19.22 10.54 3.21
CA LEU A 364 19.90 9.42 3.86
C LEU A 364 20.51 9.92 5.18
N ASP A 365 19.91 9.59 6.32
CA ASP A 365 20.40 10.03 7.62
C ASP A 365 20.99 8.89 8.48
N ASN A 366 21.93 9.30 9.34
CA ASN A 366 22.59 8.48 10.35
C ASN A 366 22.22 8.93 11.78
N GLN A 367 21.11 9.66 11.98
CA GLN A 367 20.74 10.10 13.34
C GLN A 367 20.57 8.89 14.26
N LYS A 368 20.04 7.80 13.71
CA LYS A 368 20.07 6.46 14.29
C LYS A 368 20.54 5.47 13.22
N GLY A 369 21.41 4.53 13.62
CA GLY A 369 22.00 3.56 12.70
C GLY A 369 23.07 4.18 11.78
N THR A 370 23.36 3.50 10.67
CA THR A 370 24.47 3.81 9.76
C THR A 370 24.04 3.70 8.29
N THR A 371 22.88 4.25 7.94
CA THR A 371 22.26 4.13 6.60
C THR A 371 23.19 4.58 5.48
N GLN A 372 23.92 5.69 5.66
CA GLN A 372 24.88 6.17 4.66
C GLN A 372 26.06 5.20 4.46
N THR A 373 26.43 4.42 5.49
CA THR A 373 27.46 3.38 5.36
C THR A 373 26.96 2.22 4.50
N TRP A 374 25.70 1.80 4.68
CA TRP A 374 25.07 0.80 3.80
C TRP A 374 25.00 1.29 2.35
N ALA A 375 24.65 2.56 2.15
CA ALA A 375 24.70 3.20 0.83
C ALA A 375 26.09 3.17 0.21
N ALA A 376 27.13 3.61 0.95
CA ALA A 376 28.50 3.65 0.46
C ALA A 376 29.06 2.25 0.10
N ASN A 377 28.60 1.22 0.80
CA ASN A 377 28.99 -0.17 0.55
C ASN A 377 28.20 -0.85 -0.57
N GLY A 378 27.14 -0.22 -1.08
CA GLY A 378 26.25 -0.80 -2.10
C GLY A 378 25.24 -1.82 -1.54
N ASP A 379 25.00 -1.80 -0.23
CA ASP A 379 24.00 -2.65 0.44
C ASP A 379 22.55 -2.18 0.20
N LEU A 380 22.38 -0.92 -0.23
CA LEU A 380 21.13 -0.38 -0.78
C LEU A 380 21.40 0.18 -2.18
N LYS A 381 20.42 0.10 -3.07
CA LYS A 381 20.57 0.49 -4.48
C LYS A 381 19.46 1.43 -4.92
N LEU A 382 19.87 2.61 -5.41
CA LEU A 382 19.00 3.67 -5.90
C LEU A 382 19.39 4.05 -7.34
N ASN A 383 18.92 3.30 -8.32
CA ASN A 383 19.37 3.41 -9.72
C ASN A 383 18.25 3.83 -10.68
N ASN A 384 18.62 4.53 -11.76
CA ASN A 384 17.71 5.05 -12.77
C ASN A 384 16.58 5.90 -12.16
N LEU A 385 16.93 6.73 -11.16
CA LEU A 385 16.01 7.64 -10.48
C LEU A 385 16.06 9.03 -11.11
N TYR A 386 14.91 9.54 -11.49
CA TYR A 386 14.78 10.83 -12.17
C TYR A 386 14.09 11.81 -11.22
N PHE A 387 14.82 12.82 -10.73
CA PHE A 387 14.28 13.84 -9.84
C PHE A 387 14.06 15.15 -10.59
N ALA A 388 12.95 15.84 -10.33
CA ALA A 388 12.68 17.14 -10.95
C ALA A 388 12.15 18.17 -9.94
N GLN A 389 12.67 19.40 -10.04
CA GLN A 389 12.19 20.56 -9.27
C GLN A 389 12.13 20.31 -7.75
N MET A 390 13.24 19.80 -7.21
CA MET A 390 13.43 19.72 -5.76
C MET A 390 13.97 21.05 -5.24
N ASN A 391 13.64 21.48 -4.01
CA ASN A 391 14.30 22.67 -3.43
C ASN A 391 15.79 22.39 -3.15
N VAL A 392 16.08 21.20 -2.63
CA VAL A 392 17.44 20.65 -2.54
C VAL A 392 17.46 19.22 -3.04
N LEU A 393 18.55 18.82 -3.70
CA LEU A 393 18.65 17.47 -4.26
C LEU A 393 18.83 16.41 -3.16
N GLY A 394 19.56 16.73 -2.09
CA GLY A 394 19.69 15.86 -0.94
C GLY A 394 19.86 16.57 0.40
N SER A 395 19.65 15.83 1.48
CA SER A 395 19.92 16.24 2.87
C SER A 395 20.36 15.03 3.71
N ASP A 396 21.23 15.25 4.69
CA ASP A 396 21.76 14.17 5.55
C ASP A 396 21.14 14.14 6.95
N VAL A 397 20.27 15.11 7.26
CA VAL A 397 19.73 15.32 8.60
C VAL A 397 18.21 15.29 8.54
N ASN A 398 17.60 14.44 9.38
CA ASN A 398 16.16 14.39 9.53
C ASN A 398 15.62 15.77 9.96
N LYS A 399 14.49 16.21 9.40
CA LYS A 399 13.89 17.53 9.64
C LYS A 399 14.76 18.72 9.19
N SER A 400 15.66 18.49 8.23
CA SER A 400 16.43 19.54 7.55
C SER A 400 16.05 19.64 6.07
N TRP A 401 15.98 20.89 5.59
CA TRP A 401 15.76 21.23 4.17
C TRP A 401 17.01 21.81 3.52
N LYS A 402 18.18 21.49 4.08
CA LYS A 402 19.47 22.01 3.63
C LYS A 402 20.29 20.91 2.95
N ASP A 403 21.00 21.32 1.92
CA ASP A 403 21.99 20.48 1.24
C ASP A 403 23.36 20.63 1.91
N GLN A 404 23.47 20.08 3.11
CA GLN A 404 24.66 20.18 3.96
C GLN A 404 25.11 18.82 4.42
N PHE A 405 26.42 18.61 4.41
CA PHE A 405 27.04 17.36 4.81
C PHE A 405 26.86 17.09 6.31
N SER A 406 26.46 15.88 6.65
CA SER A 406 26.49 15.38 8.02
C SER A 406 26.85 13.90 8.07
N THR A 407 27.78 13.53 8.95
CA THR A 407 28.18 12.13 9.16
C THR A 407 27.33 11.42 10.22
N ASP A 408 26.73 12.17 11.12
CA ASP A 408 25.99 11.66 12.29
C ASP A 408 24.48 11.99 12.24
N GLY A 409 24.01 12.56 11.13
CA GLY A 409 22.62 12.96 10.96
C GLY A 409 22.16 14.03 11.94
N THR A 410 23.08 14.79 12.55
CA THR A 410 22.77 15.84 13.55
C THR A 410 23.57 17.12 13.31
N ASN A 411 24.89 17.01 13.10
CA ASN A 411 25.78 18.15 12.94
C ASN A 411 26.02 18.43 11.45
N GLU A 412 25.56 19.58 10.97
CA GLU A 412 25.67 20.01 9.56
C GLU A 412 26.95 20.85 9.32
N ASP A 413 27.71 20.52 8.27
CA ASP A 413 28.83 21.33 7.75
C ASP A 413 28.35 22.15 6.55
N ALA A 414 28.04 23.43 6.78
CA ALA A 414 27.56 24.34 5.74
C ALA A 414 28.57 24.59 4.60
N GLY A 415 29.84 24.21 4.77
CA GLY A 415 30.88 24.32 3.73
C GLY A 415 30.92 23.14 2.77
N LYS A 416 30.12 22.08 2.99
CA LYS A 416 30.11 20.87 2.17
C LYS A 416 28.70 20.44 1.79
N ILE A 417 28.56 19.99 0.56
CA ILE A 417 27.30 19.43 0.02
C ILE A 417 26.98 18.08 0.67
N SER A 418 25.71 17.73 0.78
CA SER A 418 25.28 16.51 1.47
C SER A 418 25.83 15.22 0.85
N PHE A 419 26.01 14.19 1.68
CA PHE A 419 26.26 12.83 1.23
C PHE A 419 25.13 12.36 0.33
N SER A 420 23.88 12.61 0.71
CA SER A 420 22.70 12.20 -0.05
C SER A 420 22.69 12.76 -1.47
N HIS A 421 23.06 14.03 -1.65
CA HIS A 421 23.23 14.65 -2.97
C HIS A 421 24.30 13.93 -3.80
N THR A 422 25.51 13.81 -3.24
CA THR A 422 26.66 13.24 -3.97
C THR A 422 26.46 11.77 -4.28
N PHE A 423 25.85 11.02 -3.35
CA PHE A 423 25.43 9.64 -3.54
C PHE A 423 24.45 9.52 -4.70
N PHE A 424 23.39 10.32 -4.73
CA PHE A 424 22.37 10.28 -5.80
C PHE A 424 22.98 10.47 -7.19
N LEU A 425 23.84 11.48 -7.37
CA LEU A 425 24.49 11.76 -8.65
C LEU A 425 25.52 10.70 -9.07
N ALA A 426 26.06 9.94 -8.11
CA ALA A 426 27.02 8.87 -8.39
C ALA A 426 26.35 7.55 -8.81
N GLN A 427 25.04 7.37 -8.56
CA GLN A 427 24.35 6.13 -8.88
C GLN A 427 24.09 5.98 -10.38
N THR A 428 23.92 4.73 -10.81
CA THR A 428 23.76 4.41 -12.23
C THR A 428 22.46 4.97 -12.77
N GLY A 429 22.55 5.82 -13.81
CA GLY A 429 21.41 6.31 -14.57
C GLY A 429 20.53 7.34 -13.87
N ASN A 430 20.90 7.78 -12.65
CA ASN A 430 20.17 8.84 -11.95
C ASN A 430 20.33 10.18 -12.68
N LYS A 431 19.25 10.97 -12.69
CA LYS A 431 19.22 12.29 -13.33
C LYS A 431 18.43 13.28 -12.49
N TYR A 432 18.84 14.54 -12.57
CA TYR A 432 18.12 15.67 -12.00
C TYR A 432 17.71 16.65 -13.10
N PHE A 433 16.51 17.20 -12.99
CA PHE A 433 15.94 18.23 -13.85
C PHE A 433 15.51 19.43 -13.01
N GLU A 434 15.76 20.64 -13.51
CA GLU A 434 15.43 21.87 -12.79
C GLU A 434 13.91 22.08 -12.70
N LYS A 435 13.16 21.65 -13.73
CA LYS A 435 11.71 21.86 -13.82
C LYS A 435 10.95 20.56 -14.08
N ILE A 436 9.75 20.46 -13.49
CA ILE A 436 8.81 19.35 -13.77
C ILE A 436 8.52 19.24 -15.28
N THR A 437 8.42 20.36 -15.98
CA THR A 437 8.09 20.39 -17.42
C THR A 437 9.11 19.66 -18.31
N GLU A 438 10.36 19.50 -17.86
CA GLU A 438 11.41 18.78 -18.60
C GLU A 438 11.20 17.27 -18.60
N LEU A 439 10.43 16.74 -17.65
CA LEU A 439 10.02 15.33 -17.64
C LEU A 439 9.06 15.00 -18.79
N GLY A 440 8.43 16.01 -19.42
CA GLY A 440 7.53 15.80 -20.55
C GLY A 440 6.28 14.99 -20.20
N LEU A 441 5.75 15.12 -18.98
CA LEU A 441 4.52 14.44 -18.55
C LEU A 441 3.26 15.14 -19.08
N ASN A 442 2.14 14.41 -19.20
CA ASN A 442 0.90 14.96 -19.74
C ASN A 442 0.26 16.02 -18.85
N GLN A 443 -0.12 15.63 -17.64
CA GLN A 443 -0.80 16.45 -16.66
C GLN A 443 -0.38 16.03 -15.23
N PRO A 444 0.85 16.35 -14.78
CA PRO A 444 1.32 16.03 -13.43
C PRO A 444 0.73 17.00 -12.39
N ASN A 445 -0.60 17.12 -12.38
CA ASN A 445 -1.36 18.01 -11.50
C ASN A 445 -2.08 17.20 -10.42
N SER A 446 -1.71 17.39 -9.16
CA SER A 446 -2.31 16.67 -8.03
C SER A 446 -3.77 17.02 -7.77
N MET A 447 -4.21 18.20 -8.21
CA MET A 447 -5.58 18.69 -7.99
C MET A 447 -6.55 18.35 -9.13
N SER A 448 -6.10 17.65 -10.17
CA SER A 448 -6.97 17.24 -11.28
C SER A 448 -7.86 16.06 -10.87
N SER A 449 -9.16 16.15 -11.14
CA SER A 449 -10.10 15.03 -10.99
C SER A 449 -10.02 14.00 -12.12
N SER A 450 -9.20 14.24 -13.14
CA SER A 450 -8.92 13.30 -14.23
C SER A 450 -7.45 13.44 -14.66
N PRO A 451 -6.52 13.04 -13.78
CA PRO A 451 -5.10 13.25 -14.04
C PRO A 451 -4.56 12.26 -15.09
N ASN A 452 -3.46 12.65 -15.72
CA ASN A 452 -2.68 11.78 -16.58
C ASN A 452 -1.19 12.01 -16.31
N TYR A 453 -0.58 11.07 -15.58
CA TYR A 453 0.82 11.11 -15.19
C TYR A 453 1.74 10.44 -16.21
N GLY A 454 1.21 10.07 -17.38
CA GLY A 454 1.96 9.44 -18.45
C GLY A 454 2.95 10.38 -19.14
N PRO A 455 4.13 9.88 -19.53
CA PRO A 455 5.07 10.64 -20.35
C PRO A 455 4.56 10.81 -21.79
N LYS A 456 4.68 12.03 -22.33
CA LYS A 456 4.43 12.34 -23.73
C LYS A 456 5.54 11.78 -24.61
N SER A 457 5.25 11.64 -25.91
CA SER A 457 6.28 11.37 -26.93
C SER A 457 7.44 12.36 -26.83
N GLY A 458 8.67 11.84 -26.78
CA GLY A 458 9.90 12.64 -26.61
C GLY A 458 10.30 12.93 -25.17
N SER A 459 9.52 12.46 -24.18
CA SER A 459 9.91 12.53 -22.77
C SER A 459 11.25 11.81 -22.53
N PRO A 460 12.14 12.35 -21.67
CA PRO A 460 13.37 11.68 -21.28
C PRO A 460 13.15 10.39 -20.46
N LEU A 461 11.91 10.10 -20.06
CA LEU A 461 11.54 8.89 -19.31
C LEU A 461 11.35 7.66 -20.21
N LEU A 462 11.41 7.80 -21.53
CA LEU A 462 11.10 6.74 -22.50
C LEU A 462 12.34 6.20 -23.23
N GLY A 463 12.24 4.97 -23.74
CA GLY A 463 13.19 4.40 -24.70
C GLY A 463 14.52 3.94 -24.09
N HIS A 464 14.50 3.49 -22.84
CA HIS A 464 15.68 3.02 -22.12
C HIS A 464 15.92 1.52 -22.32
N THR A 465 17.18 1.13 -22.39
CA THR A 465 17.59 -0.28 -22.47
C THR A 465 18.33 -0.70 -21.21
N GLY A 466 18.21 -1.95 -20.79
CA GLY A 466 18.99 -2.50 -19.68
C GLY A 466 18.51 -2.10 -18.28
N LEU A 467 17.30 -1.54 -18.15
CA LEU A 467 16.70 -1.13 -16.87
C LEU A 467 16.55 -2.29 -15.86
N PHE A 468 16.55 -3.54 -16.33
CA PHE A 468 16.35 -4.76 -15.52
C PHE A 468 17.60 -5.67 -15.50
N ASN A 469 18.79 -5.11 -15.73
CA ASN A 469 20.05 -5.86 -15.71
C ASN A 469 20.57 -6.13 -14.29
N ASP A 470 20.13 -5.35 -13.29
CA ASP A 470 20.50 -5.61 -11.89
C ASP A 470 19.91 -6.93 -11.43
N SER A 471 20.69 -7.73 -10.69
CA SER A 471 20.25 -9.04 -10.20
C SER A 471 19.02 -8.97 -9.30
N MET A 472 18.80 -7.85 -8.58
CA MET A 472 17.61 -7.65 -7.75
C MET A 472 16.31 -7.56 -8.58
N LEU A 473 16.43 -7.15 -9.84
CA LEU A 473 15.32 -7.05 -10.78
C LEU A 473 15.17 -8.29 -11.68
N ASN A 474 16.08 -9.27 -11.57
CA ASN A 474 16.02 -10.53 -12.31
C ASN A 474 15.10 -11.53 -11.61
N ASP A 475 13.85 -11.15 -11.42
CA ASP A 475 12.82 -11.95 -10.80
C ASP A 475 11.55 -11.92 -11.67
N PRO A 476 10.83 -13.05 -11.84
CA PRO A 476 9.61 -13.09 -12.64
C PRO A 476 8.50 -12.16 -12.16
N PHE A 477 8.56 -11.67 -10.92
CA PHE A 477 7.65 -10.66 -10.43
C PHE A 477 7.73 -9.36 -11.24
N PHE A 478 8.91 -8.92 -11.66
CA PHE A 478 9.06 -7.64 -12.33
C PHE A 478 8.77 -7.73 -13.84
N ASP A 479 7.84 -6.92 -14.30
CA ASP A 479 7.58 -6.72 -15.72
C ASP A 479 8.73 -5.90 -16.31
N LYS A 480 9.40 -6.44 -17.31
CA LYS A 480 10.55 -5.78 -17.95
C LYS A 480 10.04 -4.72 -18.93
N VAL A 481 10.24 -3.46 -18.57
CA VAL A 481 9.85 -2.29 -19.36
C VAL A 481 11.05 -1.45 -19.79
N ASP A 482 10.83 -0.52 -20.71
CA ASP A 482 11.83 0.37 -21.30
C ASP A 482 11.63 1.85 -20.90
N TYR A 483 10.92 2.10 -19.80
CA TYR A 483 10.61 3.44 -19.32
C TYR A 483 10.83 3.60 -17.81
N ILE A 484 11.02 4.85 -17.40
CA ILE A 484 11.17 5.30 -16.01
C ILE A 484 9.82 5.81 -15.48
N GLY A 485 9.51 5.47 -14.24
CA GLY A 485 8.22 5.80 -13.61
C GLY A 485 7.16 4.74 -13.86
N ALA A 486 5.96 4.98 -13.35
CA ALA A 486 4.87 4.01 -13.31
C ALA A 486 4.07 3.86 -14.60
N PHE A 487 4.29 4.73 -15.60
CA PHE A 487 3.45 4.81 -16.80
C PHE A 487 4.28 4.73 -18.07
N LYS A 488 3.81 3.91 -19.01
CA LYS A 488 4.47 3.69 -20.30
C LYS A 488 4.33 4.87 -21.26
N SER A 489 3.16 5.51 -21.28
CA SER A 489 2.89 6.68 -22.13
C SER A 489 1.71 7.47 -21.57
N ASP A 490 1.41 8.61 -22.19
CA ASP A 490 0.21 9.41 -21.95
C ASP A 490 -1.05 8.88 -22.65
N SER A 491 -0.97 7.76 -23.36
CA SER A 491 -2.12 7.10 -23.98
C SER A 491 -3.07 6.52 -22.93
N ASP A 492 -4.36 6.71 -23.16
CA ASP A 492 -5.45 6.10 -22.38
C ASP A 492 -5.36 4.57 -22.28
N THR A 493 -4.76 3.89 -23.26
CA THR A 493 -4.60 2.43 -23.26
C THR A 493 -3.47 1.93 -22.35
N ASP A 494 -2.51 2.80 -22.05
CA ASP A 494 -1.38 2.50 -21.16
C ASP A 494 -1.64 3.00 -19.72
N ASN A 495 -2.80 3.63 -19.48
CA ASN A 495 -3.21 4.08 -18.16
C ASN A 495 -3.86 2.95 -17.35
N TRP A 496 -3.05 2.23 -16.58
CA TRP A 496 -3.49 1.12 -15.72
C TRP A 496 -4.44 1.54 -14.58
N MET A 497 -4.58 2.84 -14.29
CA MET A 497 -5.53 3.35 -13.30
C MET A 497 -6.97 3.41 -13.83
N LYS A 498 -7.14 3.37 -15.14
CA LYS A 498 -8.42 3.61 -15.81
C LYS A 498 -9.49 2.59 -15.38
N GLY A 499 -10.68 3.09 -15.10
CA GLY A 499 -11.86 2.29 -14.77
C GLY A 499 -12.11 2.14 -13.27
N TRP A 500 -11.05 1.98 -12.47
CA TRP A 500 -11.21 1.58 -11.07
C TRP A 500 -10.78 2.63 -10.04
N THR A 501 -9.86 3.53 -10.37
CA THR A 501 -9.45 4.61 -9.45
C THR A 501 -10.49 5.74 -9.40
N ASN A 502 -10.48 6.50 -8.30
CA ASN A 502 -11.30 7.69 -8.11
C ASN A 502 -10.47 8.86 -7.57
N PHE A 503 -10.40 9.97 -8.32
CA PHE A 503 -9.66 11.18 -7.93
C PHE A 503 -10.55 12.30 -7.37
N ASP A 504 -11.85 12.05 -7.21
CA ASP A 504 -12.79 12.91 -6.49
C ASP A 504 -13.67 12.11 -5.51
N PRO A 505 -13.07 11.34 -4.58
CA PRO A 505 -13.82 10.58 -3.59
C PRO A 505 -14.56 11.50 -2.61
N GLN A 506 -14.19 12.77 -2.51
CA GLN A 506 -14.89 13.75 -1.68
C GLN A 506 -16.33 13.96 -2.14
N ASN A 507 -16.57 14.06 -3.46
CA ASN A 507 -17.89 14.36 -4.01
C ASN A 507 -18.62 13.13 -4.59
N THR A 508 -17.96 11.98 -4.65
CA THR A 508 -18.54 10.77 -5.24
C THR A 508 -19.76 10.27 -4.47
N LYS A 509 -20.81 9.88 -5.22
CA LYS A 509 -22.03 9.26 -4.69
C LYS A 509 -21.94 7.75 -4.89
N TYR A 510 -22.03 7.01 -3.78
CA TYR A 510 -21.93 5.55 -3.71
C TYR A 510 -23.28 4.91 -3.40
#